data_AF-A0A9E9D7Y3-F1
#
_entry.id   AF-A0A9E9D7Y3-F1
#
_cell.length_a   1.000
_cell.length_b   1.000
_cell.length_c   1.000
_cell.angle_alpha   90.00
_cell.angle_beta   90.00
_cell.angle_gamma   90.00
#
_symmetry.space_group_name_H-M   'P 1'
#
loop_
_entity.id
_entity.type
_entity.pdbx_description
1 polymer ?
#
loop_
_entity_poly.entity_id
_entity_poly.type
_entity_poly.pdbx_seq_one_letter_code
_entity_poly.pdbx_strand_id
1 'polypeptide(L)'
;MTKWGFAVAALSVCILAACGSDADEQKKPSAPASAAAEPSAPASATAQADPEHEKKLAAARAKQIEAEALVRFPQSSLACLTKDALGEALDYGAKGEQTKMLAMVITESNPDGQCVMLDPKKRYKVISAEYNIPDSPDMGLLEIVGEKTISKKGAWTVSWVAEPVKKR
;
A
#
# COMPACT_ATOMS: atom_id res chain seq x y z
N MET A 1 -12.54 -14.31 52.75
CA MET A 1 -13.11 -12.95 52.69
C MET A 1 -12.20 -12.02 53.46
N THR A 2 -11.51 -11.09 52.80
CA THR A 2 -10.72 -10.06 53.52
C THR A 2 -10.61 -8.83 52.64
N LYS A 3 -11.13 -7.68 53.10
CA LYS A 3 -10.94 -6.39 52.43
C LYS A 3 -9.62 -5.78 52.91
N TRP A 4 -8.80 -5.29 51.98
CA TRP A 4 -7.83 -4.23 52.23
C TRP A 4 -8.03 -3.16 51.15
N GLY A 5 -8.01 -1.90 51.55
CA GLY A 5 -8.14 -0.76 50.65
C GLY A 5 -7.63 0.48 51.35
N PHE A 6 -6.87 1.29 50.63
CA PHE A 6 -6.38 2.60 51.06
C PHE A 6 -6.48 3.57 49.89
N ALA A 7 -6.80 4.83 50.18
CA ALA A 7 -6.96 5.88 49.20
C ALA A 7 -6.38 7.19 49.72
N VAL A 8 -5.36 7.71 49.03
CA VAL A 8 -4.80 9.07 49.11
C VAL A 8 -4.30 9.33 47.67
N ALA A 9 -4.83 10.25 46.83
CA ALA A 9 -5.29 11.63 46.96
C ALA A 9 -4.18 12.69 46.79
N ALA A 10 -4.54 13.74 46.03
CA ALA A 10 -3.99 15.11 46.04
C ALA A 10 -2.75 15.52 45.20
N LEU A 11 -3.03 16.49 44.31
CA LEU A 11 -2.30 17.75 44.03
C LEU A 11 -1.05 17.83 43.10
N SER A 12 -1.28 18.56 41.99
CA SER A 12 -0.62 19.83 41.61
C SER A 12 0.86 19.90 41.17
N VAL A 13 1.10 20.58 40.03
CA VAL A 13 1.96 21.77 39.90
C VAL A 13 1.71 22.47 38.54
N CYS A 14 1.78 23.82 38.49
CA CYS A 14 1.67 24.63 37.27
C CYS A 14 2.93 25.52 37.08
N ILE A 15 3.44 25.65 35.84
CA ILE A 15 4.58 26.51 35.36
C ILE A 15 4.75 26.22 33.85
N LEU A 16 5.04 27.09 32.86
CA LEU A 16 5.01 28.55 32.58
C LEU A 16 4.60 28.66 31.07
N ALA A 17 4.05 29.73 30.46
CA ALA A 17 4.15 31.20 30.57
C ALA A 17 5.32 31.88 29.79
N ALA A 18 5.10 32.10 28.48
CA ALA A 18 5.68 33.14 27.59
C ALA A 18 4.86 33.11 26.26
N CYS A 19 4.35 34.18 25.62
CA CYS A 19 4.87 35.50 25.23
C CYS A 19 5.78 35.47 23.99
N GLY A 20 5.37 36.09 22.86
CA GLY A 20 6.28 36.33 21.72
C GLY A 20 5.65 36.66 20.34
N SER A 21 5.39 37.95 20.10
CA SER A 21 5.57 38.69 18.83
C SER A 21 4.78 38.38 17.54
N ASP A 22 4.22 39.46 16.99
CA ASP A 22 3.74 39.68 15.63
C ASP A 22 4.82 39.53 14.53
N ALA A 23 4.37 39.37 13.28
CA ALA A 23 5.13 39.69 12.07
C ALA A 23 4.19 40.32 11.03
N ASP A 24 4.52 41.54 10.59
CA ASP A 24 3.80 42.30 9.55
C ASP A 24 4.43 42.07 8.16
N GLU A 25 3.88 42.73 7.14
CA GLU A 25 4.41 42.92 5.78
C GLU A 25 4.43 41.68 4.85
N GLN A 26 4.35 41.81 3.51
CA GLN A 26 4.30 43.03 2.69
C GLN A 26 3.36 42.88 1.48
N LYS A 27 2.79 44.00 1.01
CA LYS A 27 1.89 44.06 -0.16
C LYS A 27 2.43 45.00 -1.24
N LYS A 28 2.90 44.46 -2.37
CA LYS A 28 2.80 45.13 -3.69
C LYS A 28 2.99 44.15 -4.87
N PRO A 29 2.45 44.46 -6.07
CA PRO A 29 2.54 43.60 -7.26
C PRO A 29 3.58 44.10 -8.27
N SER A 30 3.85 43.27 -9.30
CA SER A 30 4.05 43.73 -10.69
C SER A 30 3.94 42.57 -11.69
N ALA A 31 3.22 42.80 -12.78
CA ALA A 31 3.44 42.16 -14.08
C ALA A 31 3.96 43.25 -15.04
N PRO A 32 4.71 42.91 -16.10
CA PRO A 32 4.06 42.79 -17.42
C PRO A 32 4.74 41.80 -18.40
N ALA A 33 4.19 41.73 -19.63
CA ALA A 33 4.69 41.02 -20.82
C ALA A 33 4.73 39.47 -20.72
N SER A 34 4.19 38.64 -21.64
CA SER A 34 3.71 38.79 -23.04
C SER A 34 4.77 39.01 -24.12
N ALA A 35 5.29 37.93 -24.71
CA ALA A 35 5.17 37.63 -26.15
C ALA A 35 5.82 36.27 -26.53
N ALA A 36 5.23 35.60 -27.53
CA ALA A 36 5.81 34.60 -28.44
C ALA A 36 6.87 33.59 -27.93
N ALA A 37 6.44 32.34 -27.75
CA ALA A 37 7.28 31.16 -27.98
C ALA A 37 6.48 30.18 -28.86
N GLU A 38 6.88 30.03 -30.13
CA GLU A 38 6.24 29.07 -31.04
C GLU A 38 6.71 27.62 -30.75
N PRO A 39 5.88 26.61 -31.01
CA PRO A 39 6.19 25.23 -30.69
C PRO A 39 7.19 24.64 -31.69
N SER A 40 8.48 24.72 -31.39
CA SER A 40 9.48 23.81 -31.95
C SER A 40 9.12 22.39 -31.56
N ALA A 41 8.41 21.70 -32.45
CA ALA A 41 7.94 20.35 -32.20
C ALA A 41 9.11 19.43 -31.83
N PRO A 42 9.01 18.62 -30.76
CA PRO A 42 9.97 17.54 -30.56
C PRO A 42 9.86 16.64 -31.78
N ALA A 43 10.97 16.48 -32.51
CA ALA A 43 11.03 15.55 -33.63
C ALA A 43 10.49 14.20 -33.17
N SER A 44 9.58 13.59 -33.94
CA SER A 44 9.05 12.28 -33.61
C SER A 44 10.15 11.25 -33.70
N ALA A 45 10.86 11.07 -32.58
CA ALA A 45 11.70 9.92 -32.33
C ALA A 45 10.78 8.70 -32.41
N THR A 46 10.73 8.07 -33.59
CA THR A 46 10.20 6.72 -33.76
C THR A 46 11.05 5.82 -32.88
N ALA A 47 10.60 5.65 -31.63
CA ALA A 47 11.11 4.67 -30.71
C ALA A 47 10.91 3.31 -31.39
N GLN A 48 11.96 2.81 -32.03
CA GLN A 48 11.98 1.46 -32.57
C GLN A 48 11.83 0.54 -31.36
N ALA A 49 10.65 -0.03 -31.20
CA ALA A 49 10.37 -0.94 -30.11
C ALA A 49 11.36 -2.10 -30.20
N ASP A 50 12.23 -2.21 -29.20
CA ASP A 50 13.24 -3.27 -29.13
C ASP A 50 12.50 -4.61 -29.07
N PRO A 51 12.68 -5.52 -30.05
CA PRO A 51 11.97 -6.80 -30.06
C PRO A 51 12.30 -7.67 -28.85
N GLU A 52 13.47 -7.49 -28.22
CA GLU A 52 13.82 -8.19 -26.97
C GLU A 52 13.07 -7.58 -25.77
N HIS A 53 12.90 -6.26 -25.74
CA HIS A 53 12.08 -5.58 -24.74
C HIS A 53 10.60 -5.98 -24.85
N GLU A 54 10.01 -5.97 -26.05
CA GLU A 54 8.62 -6.40 -26.26
C GLU A 54 8.42 -7.88 -25.88
N LYS A 55 9.35 -8.75 -26.26
CA LYS A 55 9.34 -10.17 -25.91
C LYS A 55 9.46 -10.39 -24.40
N LYS A 56 10.30 -9.61 -23.70
CA LYS A 56 10.41 -9.62 -22.23
C LYS A 56 9.10 -9.15 -21.58
N LEU A 57 8.49 -8.09 -22.09
CA LEU A 57 7.22 -7.55 -21.59
C LEU A 57 6.06 -8.53 -21.80
N ALA A 58 5.99 -9.20 -22.95
CA ALA A 58 5.01 -10.25 -23.25
C ALA A 58 5.20 -11.47 -22.34
N ALA A 59 6.45 -11.88 -22.09
CA ALA A 59 6.75 -12.98 -21.17
C ALA A 59 6.46 -12.64 -19.69
N ALA A 60 6.53 -11.37 -19.29
CA ALA A 60 6.06 -10.90 -17.99
C ALA A 60 4.53 -10.91 -17.91
N ARG A 61 3.83 -10.38 -18.93
CA ARG A 61 2.36 -10.42 -19.02
C ARG A 61 1.80 -11.83 -18.98
N ALA A 62 2.47 -12.80 -19.61
CA ALA A 62 2.09 -14.22 -19.54
C ALA A 62 2.20 -14.86 -18.13
N LYS A 63 2.76 -14.17 -17.13
CA LYS A 63 2.77 -14.56 -15.72
C LYS A 63 1.75 -13.80 -14.86
N GLN A 64 1.09 -12.78 -15.41
CA GLN A 64 0.14 -11.96 -14.67
C GLN A 64 -1.06 -12.80 -14.22
N ILE A 65 -1.58 -12.48 -13.04
CA ILE A 65 -2.66 -13.22 -12.40
C ILE A 65 -3.95 -12.49 -12.69
N GLU A 66 -4.72 -13.06 -13.62
CA GLU A 66 -6.01 -12.53 -14.05
C GLU A 66 -7.02 -12.40 -12.91
N ALA A 67 -7.96 -11.47 -13.09
CA ALA A 67 -9.17 -11.44 -12.26
C ALA A 67 -9.93 -12.77 -12.36
N GLU A 68 -10.65 -13.14 -11.30
CA GLU A 68 -11.31 -14.44 -11.13
C GLU A 68 -10.39 -15.69 -11.10
N ALA A 69 -9.07 -15.50 -11.08
CA ALA A 69 -8.16 -16.58 -10.71
C ALA A 69 -8.39 -17.04 -9.27
N LEU A 70 -8.19 -18.33 -9.01
CA LEU A 70 -7.96 -18.83 -7.66
C LEU A 70 -6.46 -18.85 -7.42
N VAL A 71 -6.02 -18.35 -6.26
CA VAL A 71 -4.62 -18.30 -5.86
C VAL A 71 -4.41 -18.89 -4.46
N ARG A 72 -3.17 -19.30 -4.17
CA ARG A 72 -2.66 -19.63 -2.83
C ARG A 72 -1.35 -18.89 -2.58
N PHE A 73 -0.95 -18.80 -1.31
CA PHE A 73 0.28 -18.11 -0.89
C PHE A 73 1.15 -19.06 -0.04
N PRO A 74 1.97 -19.94 -0.65
CA PRO A 74 2.60 -21.06 0.07
C PRO A 74 3.57 -20.65 1.19
N GLN A 75 4.13 -19.45 1.12
CA GLN A 75 5.01 -18.85 2.13
C GLN A 75 4.25 -18.02 3.18
N SER A 76 2.91 -18.03 3.16
CA SER A 76 2.07 -16.92 3.63
C SER A 76 2.30 -15.64 2.79
N SER A 77 1.52 -14.60 3.08
CA SER A 77 1.68 -13.24 2.58
C SER A 77 0.89 -12.30 3.50
N LEU A 78 1.18 -11.00 3.43
CA LEU A 78 0.36 -9.96 4.06
C LEU A 78 -0.71 -9.48 3.07
N ALA A 79 -1.94 -9.27 3.53
CA ALA A 79 -2.97 -8.56 2.76
C ALA A 79 -3.65 -7.49 3.62
N CYS A 80 -3.84 -6.28 3.10
CA CYS A 80 -4.38 -5.16 3.86
C CYS A 80 -5.70 -4.62 3.30
N LEU A 81 -6.55 -4.05 4.15
CA LEU A 81 -7.88 -3.57 3.79
C LEU A 81 -7.85 -2.38 2.81
N THR A 82 -6.72 -1.68 2.71
CA THR A 82 -6.44 -0.63 1.73
C THR A 82 -5.08 -0.86 1.06
N LYS A 83 -4.88 -0.24 -0.11
CA LYS A 83 -3.57 -0.22 -0.79
C LYS A 83 -2.53 0.57 0.01
N ASP A 84 -2.96 1.65 0.68
CA ASP A 84 -2.08 2.53 1.43
C ASP A 84 -1.48 1.80 2.65
N ALA A 85 -2.30 1.04 3.37
CA ALA A 85 -1.85 0.17 4.47
C ALA A 85 -0.94 -0.96 3.99
N LEU A 86 -1.18 -1.50 2.77
CA LEU A 86 -0.25 -2.45 2.16
C LEU A 86 1.10 -1.77 1.83
N GLY A 87 1.08 -0.56 1.28
CA GLY A 87 2.27 0.20 0.95
C GLY A 87 3.11 0.55 2.19
N GLU A 88 2.47 1.04 3.25
CA GLU A 88 3.12 1.30 4.54
C GLU A 88 3.68 0.03 5.19
N ALA A 89 2.93 -1.08 5.18
CA ALA A 89 3.43 -2.34 5.72
C ALA A 89 4.62 -2.92 4.93
N LEU A 90 4.62 -2.76 3.60
CA LEU A 90 5.74 -3.13 2.74
C LEU A 90 6.96 -2.23 2.96
N ASP A 91 6.77 -0.93 3.19
CA ASP A 91 7.82 0.03 3.54
C ASP A 91 8.46 -0.29 4.90
N TYR A 92 7.66 -0.58 5.95
CA TYR A 92 8.19 -1.10 7.22
C TYR A 92 8.93 -2.43 7.04
N GLY A 93 8.41 -3.34 6.22
CA GLY A 93 9.07 -4.60 5.88
C GLY A 93 10.44 -4.38 5.22
N ALA A 94 10.51 -3.50 4.22
CA ALA A 94 11.74 -3.15 3.49
C ALA A 94 12.77 -2.43 4.37
N LYS A 95 12.32 -1.61 5.34
CA LYS A 95 13.17 -0.96 6.35
C LYS A 95 13.60 -1.90 7.49
N GLY A 96 13.08 -3.12 7.54
CA GLY A 96 13.33 -4.07 8.63
C GLY A 96 12.58 -3.75 9.94
N GLU A 97 11.64 -2.81 9.92
CA GLU A 97 10.87 -2.34 11.08
C GLU A 97 9.72 -3.31 11.43
N GLN A 98 10.05 -4.59 11.61
CA GLN A 98 9.12 -5.72 11.78
C GLN A 98 8.06 -5.46 12.86
N THR A 99 8.40 -4.81 13.97
CA THR A 99 7.46 -4.46 15.04
C THR A 99 6.34 -3.52 14.57
N LYS A 100 6.64 -2.58 13.66
CA LYS A 100 5.62 -1.67 13.09
C LYS A 100 4.73 -2.41 12.11
N MET A 101 5.32 -3.20 11.20
CA MET A 101 4.58 -4.05 10.26
C MET A 101 3.63 -5.01 11.00
N LEU A 102 4.07 -5.62 12.11
CA LEU A 102 3.25 -6.49 12.96
C LEU A 102 2.16 -5.72 13.72
N ALA A 103 2.39 -4.46 14.11
CA ALA A 103 1.37 -3.59 14.70
C ALA A 103 0.25 -3.20 13.72
N MET A 104 0.42 -3.42 12.41
CA MET A 104 -0.64 -3.27 11.42
C MET A 104 -1.51 -4.54 11.28
N VAL A 105 -1.11 -5.68 11.86
CA VAL A 105 -1.81 -6.96 11.72
C VAL A 105 -2.97 -7.05 12.71
N ILE A 106 -4.15 -7.42 12.22
CA ILE A 106 -5.35 -7.70 13.00
C ILE A 106 -5.11 -8.96 13.84
N THR A 107 -5.19 -8.81 15.17
CA THR A 107 -5.07 -9.90 16.14
C THR A 107 -6.06 -9.68 17.30
N GLU A 108 -6.21 -10.66 18.20
CA GLU A 108 -7.05 -10.51 19.39
C GLU A 108 -6.59 -9.36 20.31
N SER A 109 -5.29 -9.04 20.29
CA SER A 109 -4.69 -7.91 21.01
C SER A 109 -4.60 -6.62 20.20
N ASN A 110 -4.98 -6.63 18.93
CA ASN A 110 -4.95 -5.50 18.01
C ASN A 110 -6.12 -5.58 17.00
N PRO A 111 -7.37 -5.34 17.44
CA PRO A 111 -8.54 -5.43 16.57
C PRO A 111 -8.58 -4.32 15.51
N ASP A 112 -7.94 -3.18 15.78
CA ASP A 112 -7.91 -1.99 14.92
C ASP A 112 -6.84 -2.05 13.81
N GLY A 113 -6.13 -3.18 13.69
CA GLY A 113 -5.19 -3.45 12.61
C GLY A 113 -5.85 -3.34 11.21
N GLN A 114 -5.03 -3.11 10.20
CA GLN A 114 -5.49 -2.96 8.81
C GLN A 114 -5.03 -4.09 7.88
N CYS A 115 -4.25 -5.05 8.38
CA CYS A 115 -3.70 -6.15 7.60
C CYS A 115 -3.98 -7.53 8.22
N VAL A 116 -3.98 -8.57 7.40
CA VAL A 116 -4.14 -9.97 7.81
C VAL A 116 -3.03 -10.82 7.19
N MET A 117 -2.55 -11.81 7.95
CA MET A 117 -1.67 -12.85 7.41
C MET A 117 -2.50 -13.90 6.65
N LEU A 118 -2.12 -14.17 5.41
CA LEU A 118 -2.79 -15.16 4.57
C LEU A 118 -2.36 -16.58 4.94
N ASP A 119 -3.32 -17.49 5.03
CA ASP A 119 -3.07 -18.87 5.42
C ASP A 119 -2.57 -19.66 4.19
N PRO A 120 -1.36 -20.25 4.23
CA PRO A 120 -0.79 -20.98 3.09
C PRO A 120 -1.59 -22.22 2.67
N LYS A 121 -2.52 -22.69 3.51
CA LYS A 121 -3.43 -23.82 3.23
C LYS A 121 -4.75 -23.35 2.60
N LYS A 122 -5.09 -22.06 2.69
CA LYS A 122 -6.33 -21.50 2.12
C LYS A 122 -6.13 -21.07 0.66
N ARG A 123 -7.27 -20.94 -0.02
CA ARG A 123 -7.39 -20.40 -1.37
C ARG A 123 -8.18 -19.12 -1.34
N TYR A 124 -7.82 -18.24 -2.27
CA TYR A 124 -8.40 -16.91 -2.39
C TYR A 124 -8.82 -16.68 -3.85
N LYS A 125 -9.96 -16.03 -4.07
CA LYS A 125 -10.36 -15.55 -5.39
C LYS A 125 -9.82 -14.13 -5.57
N VAL A 126 -9.12 -13.89 -6.69
CA VAL A 126 -8.76 -12.54 -7.13
C VAL A 126 -10.01 -11.85 -7.70
N ILE A 127 -10.30 -10.64 -7.22
CA ILE A 127 -11.41 -9.80 -7.70
C ILE A 127 -10.95 -8.54 -8.44
N SER A 128 -9.71 -8.09 -8.21
CA SER A 128 -9.01 -7.08 -9.02
C SER A 128 -7.52 -7.42 -9.09
N ALA A 129 -6.86 -7.04 -10.19
CA ALA A 129 -5.43 -7.22 -10.40
C ALA A 129 -4.86 -6.00 -11.16
N GLU A 130 -3.76 -5.44 -10.65
CA GLU A 130 -3.19 -4.17 -11.14
C GLU A 130 -1.67 -4.28 -11.33
N TYR A 131 -1.21 -4.18 -12.58
CA TYR A 131 0.19 -4.34 -12.98
C TYR A 131 0.76 -3.01 -13.51
N ASN A 132 0.90 -2.04 -12.61
CA ASN A 132 1.23 -0.64 -12.92
C ASN A 132 2.70 -0.28 -12.67
N ILE A 133 3.59 -1.25 -12.40
CA ILE A 133 5.01 -1.03 -12.12
C ILE A 133 5.82 -1.24 -13.42
N PRO A 134 6.38 -0.19 -14.04
CA PRO A 134 7.05 -0.32 -15.35
C PRO A 134 8.34 -1.13 -15.26
N ASP A 135 9.10 -1.01 -14.17
CA ASP A 135 10.38 -1.71 -13.96
C ASP A 135 10.20 -3.17 -13.52
N SER A 136 9.00 -3.55 -13.05
CA SER A 136 8.67 -4.89 -12.57
C SER A 136 7.28 -5.32 -13.09
N PRO A 137 7.12 -5.53 -14.40
CA PRO A 137 5.82 -5.79 -15.03
C PRO A 137 5.19 -7.15 -14.67
N ASP A 138 5.90 -8.04 -13.96
CA ASP A 138 5.36 -9.26 -13.34
C ASP A 138 4.98 -9.10 -11.85
N MET A 139 5.27 -7.93 -11.25
CA MET A 139 4.77 -7.53 -9.94
C MET A 139 3.51 -6.65 -10.08
N GLY A 140 2.46 -7.04 -9.35
CA GLY A 140 1.20 -6.31 -9.32
C GLY A 140 0.51 -6.43 -7.97
N LEU A 141 -0.52 -5.60 -7.79
CA LEU A 141 -1.39 -5.63 -6.62
C LEU A 141 -2.64 -6.47 -6.93
N LEU A 142 -2.96 -7.41 -6.05
CA LEU A 142 -4.14 -8.28 -6.15
C LEU A 142 -5.12 -7.94 -5.03
N GLU A 143 -6.36 -7.61 -5.38
CA GLU A 143 -7.47 -7.58 -4.43
C GLU A 143 -8.06 -8.98 -4.33
N ILE A 144 -8.07 -9.55 -3.13
CA ILE A 144 -8.46 -10.94 -2.89
C ILE A 144 -9.55 -11.10 -1.83
N VAL A 145 -10.41 -12.10 -2.05
CA VAL A 145 -11.41 -12.59 -1.09
C VAL A 145 -11.22 -14.09 -0.85
N GLY A 146 -11.78 -14.65 0.23
CA GLY A 146 -11.79 -16.10 0.42
C GLY A 146 -12.54 -16.83 -0.71
N GLU A 147 -12.12 -18.06 -1.06
CA GLU A 147 -12.67 -18.86 -2.19
C GLU A 147 -14.21 -18.97 -2.23
N LYS A 148 -14.90 -18.84 -1.09
CA LYS A 148 -16.37 -18.95 -0.94
C LYS A 148 -17.07 -17.63 -0.60
N THR A 149 -16.37 -16.50 -0.66
CA THR A 149 -16.86 -15.19 -0.21
C THR A 149 -17.50 -14.39 -1.35
N ILE A 150 -18.71 -13.87 -1.11
CA ILE A 150 -19.48 -13.06 -2.09
C ILE A 150 -19.23 -11.54 -1.99
N SER A 151 -18.18 -11.13 -1.28
CA SER A 151 -17.85 -9.71 -1.06
C SER A 151 -17.40 -9.02 -2.35
N LYS A 152 -17.83 -7.77 -2.54
CA LYS A 152 -17.36 -6.88 -3.61
C LYS A 152 -16.11 -6.08 -3.25
N LYS A 153 -15.55 -6.31 -2.05
CA LYS A 153 -14.30 -5.74 -1.55
C LYS A 153 -13.47 -6.82 -0.89
N GLY A 154 -12.17 -6.81 -1.12
CA GLY A 154 -11.21 -7.76 -0.58
C GLY A 154 -10.15 -7.10 0.29
N ALA A 155 -9.06 -7.83 0.50
CA ALA A 155 -7.80 -7.28 1.00
C ALA A 155 -6.79 -7.25 -0.16
N TRP A 156 -5.94 -6.23 -0.18
CA TRP A 156 -4.91 -6.01 -1.19
C TRP A 156 -3.61 -6.69 -0.77
N THR A 157 -2.99 -7.44 -1.68
CA THR A 157 -1.70 -8.12 -1.49
C THR A 157 -0.84 -8.03 -2.75
N VAL A 158 0.40 -8.53 -2.69
CA VAL A 158 1.36 -8.54 -3.80
C VAL A 158 1.32 -9.87 -4.58
N SER A 159 1.47 -9.79 -5.91
CA SER A 159 1.41 -10.98 -6.78
C SER A 159 2.61 -11.92 -6.66
N TRP A 160 3.77 -11.48 -6.18
CA TRP A 160 5.03 -12.24 -6.29
C TRP A 160 5.05 -13.57 -5.49
N VAL A 161 4.23 -13.67 -4.43
CA VAL A 161 4.05 -14.89 -3.61
C VAL A 161 2.76 -15.65 -3.94
N ALA A 162 1.97 -15.16 -4.90
CA ALA A 162 0.71 -15.78 -5.30
C ALA A 162 0.94 -16.86 -6.36
N GLU A 163 0.52 -18.09 -6.09
CA GLU A 163 0.51 -19.18 -7.08
C GLU A 163 -0.92 -19.40 -7.61
N PRO A 164 -1.14 -19.36 -8.94
CA PRO A 164 -2.38 -19.77 -9.56
C PRO A 164 -2.74 -21.24 -9.27
N VAL A 165 -3.98 -21.45 -8.80
CA VAL A 165 -4.53 -22.77 -8.50
C VAL A 165 -5.44 -23.20 -9.64
N LYS A 166 -5.15 -24.36 -10.24
CA LYS A 166 -6.03 -24.98 -11.24
C LYS A 166 -7.42 -25.19 -10.65
N LYS A 167 -8.45 -24.65 -11.32
CA LYS A 167 -9.86 -24.97 -11.05
C LYS A 167 -10.02 -26.51 -11.17
N ARG A 168 -10.69 -27.11 -10.18
CA ARG A 168 -11.01 -28.55 -10.12
C ARG A 168 -12.46 -28.76 -10.56
#